data_AF-A0A836TKK7-F1
#
_entry.id   AF-A0A836TKK7-F1
#
_cell.length_a   1.000
_cell.length_b   1.000
_cell.length_c   1.000
_cell.angle_alpha   90.00
_cell.angle_beta   90.00
_cell.angle_gamma   90.00
#
_symmetry.space_group_name_H-M   'P 1'
#
loop_
_entity.id
_entity.type
_entity.pdbx_description
1 polymer ?
#
loop_
_entity_poly.entity_id
_entity_poly.type
_entity_poly.pdbx_seq_one_letter_code
_entity_poly.pdbx_strand_id
1 'polypeptide(L)'
;INAYNAFTLKLILNNYPEIESIRDLGGLIFSSPWDKKFFTLFAEKTSLGYIEHDVLRKNYDEPRVHFAVNCASKGCPALQKHAFVADKLDEQLEKATIQFMRDSERNRFDKDKKLLEISSIFNWFTGDFTKQGSLTDFIAIYISDDPDVRKLLEDKPNRNQSGGINKAVSDNAISITYLDYDWSLNSYKP
;
A
#
# COMPACT_ATOMS: atom_id res chain seq x y z
N ILE A 1 -4.68 -3.67 -12.70
CA ILE A 1 -3.29 -3.66 -12.20
C ILE A 1 -2.31 -3.28 -13.31
N ASN A 2 -2.07 -4.11 -14.34
CA ASN A 2 -1.06 -3.80 -15.38
C ASN A 2 -1.23 -2.43 -16.04
N ALA A 3 -2.47 -2.05 -16.39
CA ALA A 3 -2.76 -0.73 -16.96
C ALA A 3 -2.32 0.40 -16.03
N TYR A 4 -2.64 0.32 -14.74
CA TYR A 4 -2.19 1.30 -13.74
C TYR A 4 -0.66 1.40 -13.75
N ASN A 5 0.05 0.28 -13.55
CA ASN A 5 1.52 0.29 -13.45
C ASN A 5 2.19 0.81 -14.72
N ALA A 6 1.72 0.39 -15.90
CA ALA A 6 2.27 0.84 -17.17
C ALA A 6 2.04 2.34 -17.41
N PHE A 7 0.84 2.83 -17.08
CA PHE A 7 0.53 4.26 -17.23
C PHE A 7 1.21 5.12 -16.15
N THR A 8 1.42 4.61 -14.94
CA THR A 8 2.27 5.29 -13.94
C THR A 8 3.69 5.45 -14.47
N LEU A 9 4.30 4.37 -14.98
CA LEU A 9 5.64 4.45 -15.58
C LEU A 9 5.68 5.44 -16.75
N LYS A 10 4.69 5.38 -17.65
CA LYS A 10 4.59 6.34 -18.76
C LYS A 10 4.49 7.78 -18.28
N LEU A 11 3.70 8.03 -17.23
CA LEU A 11 3.54 9.35 -16.64
C LEU A 11 4.87 9.87 -16.08
N ILE A 12 5.62 9.03 -15.36
CA ILE A 12 6.94 9.40 -14.84
C ILE A 12 7.93 9.65 -15.97
N LEU A 13 8.06 8.72 -16.92
CA LEU A 13 9.01 8.83 -18.03
C LEU A 13 8.77 10.05 -18.92
N ASN A 14 7.51 10.49 -19.07
CA ASN A 14 7.17 11.69 -19.82
C ASN A 14 7.60 13.01 -19.16
N ASN A 15 7.97 12.98 -17.87
CA ASN A 15 8.34 14.16 -17.09
C ASN A 15 9.70 13.98 -16.38
N TYR A 16 10.42 12.91 -16.70
CA TYR A 16 11.74 12.63 -16.15
C TYR A 16 12.81 13.19 -17.10
N PRO A 17 13.88 13.85 -16.60
CA PRO A 17 14.32 13.94 -15.19
C PRO A 17 13.80 15.15 -14.40
N GLU A 18 12.82 15.89 -14.90
CA GLU A 18 12.39 17.18 -14.33
C GLU A 18 11.61 17.09 -13.02
N ILE A 19 11.14 15.90 -12.63
CA ILE A 19 10.43 15.66 -11.38
C ILE A 19 11.22 14.77 -10.42
N GLU A 20 11.07 15.01 -9.12
CA GLU A 20 11.65 14.19 -8.05
C GLU A 20 10.58 13.34 -7.36
N SER A 21 9.30 13.65 -7.55
CA SER A 21 8.16 12.90 -7.05
C SER A 21 7.02 12.88 -8.07
N ILE A 22 6.23 11.79 -8.09
CA ILE A 22 4.94 11.77 -8.79
C ILE A 22 4.00 12.90 -8.32
N ARG A 23 4.18 13.37 -7.07
CA ARG A 23 3.40 14.46 -6.48
C ARG A 23 3.68 15.81 -7.13
N ASP A 24 4.83 15.98 -7.76
CA ASP A 24 5.19 17.21 -8.49
C ASP A 24 4.30 17.38 -9.74
N LEU A 25 3.70 16.29 -10.19
CA LEU A 25 2.71 16.29 -11.27
C LEU A 25 1.30 16.65 -10.78
N GLY A 26 1.11 16.99 -9.50
CA GLY A 26 -0.12 17.64 -9.04
C GLY A 26 -0.18 19.11 -9.47
N GLY A 27 -1.37 19.69 -9.52
CA GLY A 27 -1.52 21.14 -9.75
C GLY A 27 -1.53 21.94 -8.44
N LEU A 28 -1.19 23.24 -8.54
CA LEU A 28 -1.24 24.21 -7.43
C LEU A 28 -2.65 24.39 -6.82
N ILE A 29 -3.69 23.96 -7.53
CA ILE A 29 -5.08 24.02 -7.11
C ILE A 29 -5.70 22.63 -7.35
N PHE A 30 -5.86 21.86 -6.26
CA PHE A 30 -6.70 20.65 -6.10
C PHE A 30 -6.66 19.54 -7.16
N SER A 31 -5.66 19.47 -8.05
CA SER A 31 -5.53 18.34 -8.98
C SER A 31 -4.46 17.36 -8.50
N SER A 32 -4.92 16.22 -8.00
CA SER A 32 -4.08 15.07 -7.72
C SER A 32 -3.45 14.57 -9.02
N PRO A 33 -2.17 14.14 -9.05
CA PRO A 33 -1.60 13.55 -10.26
C PRO A 33 -2.37 12.30 -10.71
N TRP A 34 -3.04 11.62 -9.77
CA TRP A 34 -3.93 10.50 -10.04
C TRP A 34 -5.26 10.88 -10.71
N ASP A 35 -5.68 12.15 -10.66
CA ASP A 35 -6.91 12.63 -11.31
C ASP A 35 -6.69 13.08 -12.76
N LYS A 36 -5.42 13.18 -13.19
CA LYS A 36 -5.09 13.58 -14.55
C LYS A 36 -5.60 12.52 -15.55
N LYS A 37 -6.51 12.94 -16.41
CA LYS A 37 -6.95 12.12 -17.55
C LYS A 37 -5.93 12.23 -18.69
N PHE A 38 -5.03 11.26 -18.83
CA PHE A 38 -3.93 11.34 -19.81
C PHE A 38 -3.78 10.11 -20.72
N PHE A 39 -4.60 9.07 -20.52
CA PHE A 39 -4.59 7.89 -21.36
C PHE A 39 -6.01 7.40 -21.65
N THR A 40 -6.12 6.48 -22.61
CA THR A 40 -7.40 5.86 -23.01
C THR A 40 -7.41 4.41 -22.58
N LEU A 41 -8.50 3.99 -21.93
CA LEU A 41 -8.78 2.60 -21.55
C LEU A 41 -10.23 2.30 -21.90
N PHE A 42 -10.49 1.19 -22.60
CA PHE A 42 -11.83 0.84 -23.08
C PHE A 42 -12.53 1.97 -23.86
N ALA A 43 -11.78 2.62 -24.77
CA ALA A 43 -12.21 3.78 -25.56
C ALA A 43 -12.54 5.07 -24.77
N GLU A 44 -12.39 5.08 -23.44
CA GLU A 44 -12.61 6.27 -22.63
C GLU A 44 -11.31 6.89 -22.14
N LYS A 45 -11.25 8.23 -22.19
CA LYS A 45 -10.14 8.98 -21.62
C LYS A 45 -10.24 8.96 -20.09
N THR A 46 -9.24 8.38 -19.44
CA THR A 46 -9.28 8.09 -18.00
C THR A 46 -7.97 8.41 -17.29
N SER A 47 -7.95 8.19 -15.96
CA SER A 47 -6.87 8.53 -15.03
C SER A 47 -6.43 7.32 -14.20
N LEU A 48 -5.30 7.45 -13.49
CA LEU A 48 -4.83 6.40 -12.58
C LEU A 48 -5.78 6.18 -11.41
N GLY A 49 -6.32 7.28 -10.85
CA GLY A 49 -7.29 7.26 -9.76
C GLY A 49 -8.57 6.51 -10.11
N TYR A 50 -9.04 6.61 -11.36
CA TYR A 50 -10.19 5.80 -11.82
C TYR A 50 -9.89 4.29 -11.75
N ILE A 51 -8.72 3.85 -12.24
CA ILE A 51 -8.35 2.43 -12.16
C ILE A 51 -8.27 1.98 -10.70
N GLU A 52 -7.66 2.77 -9.82
CA GLU A 52 -7.45 2.41 -8.43
C GLU A 52 -8.76 2.42 -7.62
N HIS A 53 -9.47 3.53 -7.59
CA HIS A 53 -10.64 3.72 -6.73
C HIS A 53 -11.91 3.12 -7.32
N ASP A 54 -12.22 3.42 -8.59
CA ASP A 54 -13.50 3.06 -9.19
C ASP A 54 -13.52 1.66 -9.80
N VAL A 55 -12.36 1.14 -10.20
CA VAL A 55 -12.26 -0.21 -10.78
C VAL A 55 -11.75 -1.22 -9.77
N LEU A 56 -10.54 -1.05 -9.22
CA LEU A 56 -9.91 -2.05 -8.35
C LEU A 56 -10.57 -2.09 -6.96
N ARG A 57 -10.56 -0.99 -6.21
CA ARG A 57 -11.02 -0.97 -4.82
C ARG A 57 -12.53 -1.14 -4.67
N LYS A 58 -13.31 -0.63 -5.63
CA LYS A 58 -14.77 -0.68 -5.59
C LYS A 58 -15.35 -2.03 -6.01
N ASN A 59 -14.79 -2.66 -7.05
CA ASN A 59 -15.38 -3.88 -7.61
C ASN A 59 -14.76 -5.16 -7.05
N TYR A 60 -13.59 -5.07 -6.40
CA TYR A 60 -12.89 -6.24 -5.88
C TYR A 60 -12.62 -6.07 -4.38
N ASP A 61 -12.99 -7.09 -3.60
CA ASP A 61 -12.64 -7.18 -2.18
C ASP A 61 -11.26 -7.81 -1.99
N GLU A 62 -10.25 -7.17 -2.58
CA GLU A 62 -8.89 -7.70 -2.67
C GLU A 62 -7.89 -6.68 -2.12
N PRO A 63 -7.54 -6.72 -0.81
CA PRO A 63 -6.62 -5.76 -0.21
C PRO A 63 -5.20 -5.85 -0.78
N ARG A 64 -4.80 -7.00 -1.35
CA ARG A 64 -3.45 -7.20 -1.92
C ARG A 64 -3.21 -6.34 -3.16
N VAL A 65 -4.25 -5.73 -3.75
CA VAL A 65 -4.07 -4.77 -4.87
C VAL A 65 -3.18 -3.59 -4.49
N HIS A 66 -3.18 -3.17 -3.21
CA HIS A 66 -2.33 -2.08 -2.70
C HIS A 66 -0.84 -2.39 -2.78
N PHE A 67 -0.46 -3.67 -2.85
CA PHE A 67 0.92 -4.12 -3.02
C PHE A 67 1.27 -4.44 -4.48
N ALA A 68 0.26 -4.50 -5.35
CA ALA A 68 0.40 -4.81 -6.76
C ALA A 68 0.44 -3.56 -7.64
N VAL A 69 -0.24 -2.49 -7.21
CA VAL A 69 -0.15 -1.17 -7.87
C VAL A 69 1.05 -0.40 -7.37
N ASN A 70 1.80 0.21 -8.29
CA ASN A 70 3.01 0.96 -7.97
C ASN A 70 2.83 2.44 -8.37
N CYS A 71 3.04 3.33 -7.41
CA CYS A 71 2.94 4.78 -7.53
C CYS A 71 4.27 5.47 -7.90
N ALA A 72 5.28 4.70 -8.29
CA ALA A 72 6.63 5.13 -8.63
C ALA A 72 7.39 5.90 -7.54
N SER A 73 7.01 5.74 -6.27
CA SER A 73 7.78 6.28 -5.13
C SER A 73 8.62 5.21 -4.44
N LYS A 74 9.62 5.63 -3.66
CA LYS A 74 10.41 4.72 -2.81
C LYS A 74 9.57 4.08 -1.71
N GLY A 75 8.66 4.82 -1.07
CA GLY A 75 7.76 4.27 -0.06
C GLY A 75 6.77 3.22 -0.61
N CYS A 76 6.58 3.19 -1.93
CA CYS A 76 5.66 2.28 -2.60
C CYS A 76 6.17 0.81 -2.54
N PRO A 77 5.25 -0.17 -2.67
CA PRO A 77 5.61 -1.54 -2.97
C PRO A 77 6.46 -1.62 -4.22
N ALA A 78 7.47 -2.50 -4.22
CA ALA A 78 8.34 -2.66 -5.36
C ALA A 78 7.55 -3.05 -6.61
N LEU A 79 7.82 -2.37 -7.73
CA LEU A 79 7.25 -2.72 -9.02
C LEU A 79 7.67 -4.15 -9.38
N GLN A 80 6.68 -5.00 -9.66
CA GLN A 80 6.93 -6.39 -10.06
C GLN A 80 7.61 -6.44 -11.44
N LYS A 81 8.59 -7.34 -11.59
CA LYS A 81 9.37 -7.52 -12.84
C LYS A 81 8.57 -8.17 -13.98
N HIS A 82 7.31 -8.52 -13.74
CA HIS A 82 6.44 -9.25 -14.67
C HIS A 82 5.05 -8.62 -14.64
N ALA A 83 4.34 -8.73 -15.76
CA ALA A 83 2.93 -8.38 -15.80
C ALA A 83 2.09 -9.40 -15.01
N PHE A 84 1.02 -8.91 -14.38
CA PHE A 84 0.02 -9.76 -13.75
C PHE A 84 -0.83 -10.45 -14.81
N VAL A 85 -1.02 -11.76 -14.72
CA VAL A 85 -1.79 -12.56 -15.68
C VAL A 85 -2.86 -13.37 -14.97
N ALA A 86 -4.01 -13.58 -15.61
CA ALA A 86 -5.20 -14.10 -14.95
C ALA A 86 -4.99 -15.49 -14.32
N ASP A 87 -4.25 -16.37 -14.99
CA ASP A 87 -3.94 -17.74 -14.56
C ASP A 87 -2.96 -17.81 -13.37
N LYS A 88 -2.25 -16.71 -13.07
CA LYS A 88 -1.27 -16.64 -11.97
C LYS A 88 -1.55 -15.50 -10.99
N LEU A 89 -2.70 -14.85 -11.12
CA LEU A 89 -2.96 -13.58 -10.44
C LEU A 89 -2.84 -13.72 -8.92
N ASP A 90 -3.43 -14.77 -8.35
CA ASP A 90 -3.41 -15.00 -6.91
C ASP A 90 -1.98 -15.21 -6.39
N GLU A 91 -1.20 -16.08 -7.03
CA GLU A 91 0.23 -16.30 -6.70
C GLU A 91 1.04 -15.00 -6.81
N GLN A 92 0.78 -14.19 -7.84
CA GLN A 92 1.49 -12.93 -8.05
C GLN A 92 1.12 -11.87 -7.01
N LEU A 93 -0.14 -11.79 -6.60
CA LEU A 93 -0.60 -10.91 -5.52
C LEU A 93 -0.02 -11.34 -4.18
N GLU A 94 -0.01 -12.64 -3.90
CA GLU A 94 0.56 -13.24 -2.70
C GLU A 94 2.04 -12.89 -2.59
N LYS A 95 2.80 -13.13 -3.66
CA LYS A 95 4.22 -12.82 -3.72
C LYS A 95 4.51 -11.33 -3.53
N ALA A 96 3.75 -10.45 -4.16
CA ALA A 96 3.90 -9.00 -4.01
C ALA A 96 3.61 -8.56 -2.56
N THR A 97 2.60 -9.16 -1.93
CA THR A 97 2.23 -8.91 -0.53
C THR A 97 3.34 -9.34 0.41
N ILE A 98 3.83 -10.58 0.30
CA ILE A 98 4.94 -11.08 1.12
C ILE A 98 6.18 -10.20 0.93
N GLN A 99 6.53 -9.84 -0.30
CA GLN A 99 7.68 -8.99 -0.57
C GLN A 99 7.58 -7.63 0.14
N PHE A 100 6.42 -6.97 0.09
CA PHE A 100 6.21 -5.70 0.76
C PHE A 100 6.21 -5.85 2.28
N MET A 101 5.54 -6.87 2.80
CA MET A 101 5.40 -7.10 4.23
C MET A 101 6.71 -7.51 4.91
N ARG A 102 7.63 -8.14 4.17
CA ARG A 102 8.96 -8.53 4.66
C ARG A 102 10.03 -7.47 4.47
N ASP A 103 9.65 -6.32 3.93
CA ASP A 103 10.53 -5.18 3.79
C ASP A 103 10.64 -4.42 5.13
N SER A 104 11.72 -4.64 5.88
CA SER A 104 11.90 -4.09 7.23
C SER A 104 11.97 -2.56 7.30
N GLU A 105 12.29 -1.90 6.18
CA GLU A 105 12.25 -0.43 6.10
C GLU A 105 10.81 0.08 6.13
N ARG A 106 9.87 -0.72 5.63
CA ARG A 106 8.45 -0.37 5.49
C ARG A 106 7.56 -1.02 6.54
N ASN A 107 7.90 -2.21 7.01
CA ASN A 107 7.08 -3.02 7.91
C ASN A 107 7.96 -3.85 8.84
N ARG A 108 7.83 -3.65 10.15
CA ARG A 108 8.58 -4.42 11.16
C ARG A 108 7.82 -4.51 12.48
N PHE A 109 8.08 -5.58 13.22
CA PHE A 109 7.53 -5.79 14.55
C PHE A 109 8.66 -6.03 15.56
N ASP A 110 8.68 -5.21 16.61
CA ASP A 110 9.57 -5.34 17.77
C ASP A 110 8.80 -6.08 18.88
N LYS A 111 9.13 -7.36 19.08
CA LYS A 111 8.47 -8.25 20.06
C LYS A 111 8.68 -7.77 21.50
N ASP A 112 9.86 -7.23 21.81
CA ASP A 112 10.23 -6.81 23.16
C ASP A 112 9.48 -5.52 23.54
N LYS A 113 9.38 -4.58 22.60
CA LYS A 113 8.64 -3.32 22.78
C LYS A 113 7.15 -3.45 22.50
N LYS A 114 6.69 -4.59 21.97
CA LYS A 114 5.33 -4.78 21.44
C LYS A 114 4.93 -3.65 20.48
N LEU A 115 5.84 -3.27 19.59
CA LEU A 115 5.68 -2.15 18.68
C LEU A 115 5.65 -2.63 17.24
N LEU A 116 4.55 -2.31 16.54
CA LEU A 116 4.35 -2.57 15.13
C LEU A 116 4.53 -1.27 14.34
N GLU A 117 5.58 -1.21 13.54
CA GLU A 117 5.90 -0.07 12.68
C GLU A 117 5.63 -0.45 11.23
N ILE A 118 4.62 0.15 10.60
CA ILE A 118 4.11 -0.27 9.30
C ILE A 118 3.91 0.91 8.36
N SER A 119 3.86 0.63 7.06
CA SER A 119 3.69 1.65 6.05
C SER A 119 2.39 2.46 6.23
N SER A 120 2.45 3.76 5.92
CA SER A 120 1.27 4.64 5.87
C SER A 120 0.16 4.17 4.92
N ILE A 121 0.44 3.24 3.99
CA ILE A 121 -0.57 2.57 3.14
C ILE A 121 -1.68 1.95 4.01
N PHE A 122 -1.31 1.34 5.14
CA PHE A 122 -2.29 0.73 6.05
C PHE A 122 -3.19 1.77 6.71
N ASN A 123 -2.69 2.98 6.97
CA ASN A 123 -3.49 4.08 7.49
C ASN A 123 -4.46 4.62 6.43
N TRP A 124 -3.93 4.97 5.24
CA TRP A 124 -4.71 5.58 4.16
C TRP A 124 -5.81 4.67 3.63
N PHE A 125 -5.57 3.37 3.60
CA PHE A 125 -6.48 2.36 3.06
C PHE A 125 -6.98 1.39 4.14
N THR A 126 -7.02 1.81 5.42
CA THR A 126 -7.46 0.96 6.55
C THR A 126 -8.74 0.20 6.21
N GLY A 127 -9.73 0.90 5.64
CA GLY A 127 -11.03 0.32 5.32
C GLY A 127 -11.02 -0.79 4.27
N ASP A 128 -9.95 -0.94 3.48
CA ASP A 128 -9.81 -2.06 2.53
C ASP A 128 -9.22 -3.29 3.21
N PHE A 129 -8.33 -3.12 4.20
CA PHE A 129 -7.71 -4.23 4.95
C PHE A 129 -8.63 -4.81 6.04
N THR A 130 -9.68 -4.09 6.42
CA THR A 130 -10.49 -4.43 7.60
C THR A 130 -11.89 -4.94 7.27
N LYS A 131 -12.14 -5.31 6.01
CA LYS A 131 -13.46 -5.81 5.57
C LYS A 131 -13.75 -7.22 6.07
N GLN A 132 -12.71 -8.05 6.19
CA GLN A 132 -12.82 -9.46 6.58
C GLN A 132 -12.24 -9.76 7.97
N GLY A 133 -11.74 -8.75 8.68
CA GLY A 133 -11.07 -8.91 9.97
C GLY A 133 -10.46 -7.61 10.47
N SER A 134 -9.62 -7.69 11.50
CA SER A 134 -8.85 -6.54 11.96
C SER A 134 -7.61 -6.30 11.08
N LEU A 135 -7.07 -5.08 11.15
CA LEU A 135 -5.82 -4.75 10.46
C LEU A 135 -4.66 -5.64 10.95
N THR A 136 -4.62 -5.96 12.24
CA THR A 136 -3.59 -6.80 12.84
C THR A 136 -3.71 -8.25 12.38
N ASP A 137 -4.91 -8.75 12.11
CA ASP A 137 -5.10 -10.10 11.53
C ASP A 137 -4.48 -10.17 10.14
N PHE A 138 -4.74 -9.16 9.30
CA PHE A 138 -4.12 -9.08 7.97
C PHE A 138 -2.59 -9.05 8.07
N ILE A 139 -2.04 -8.22 8.96
CA ILE A 139 -0.60 -8.07 9.13
C ILE A 139 0.04 -9.35 9.67
N ALA A 140 -0.60 -10.03 10.63
CA ALA A 140 -0.09 -11.24 11.26
C ALA A 140 0.21 -12.34 10.24
N ILE A 141 -0.63 -12.47 9.20
CA ILE A 141 -0.44 -13.45 8.12
C ILE A 141 0.93 -13.28 7.45
N TYR A 142 1.34 -12.02 7.19
CA TYR A 142 2.44 -11.73 6.28
C TYR A 142 3.70 -11.17 6.94
N ILE A 143 3.64 -10.60 8.15
CA ILE A 143 4.77 -9.88 8.76
C ILE A 143 5.91 -10.80 9.22
N SER A 144 5.59 -12.02 9.65
CA SER A 144 6.56 -12.98 10.18
C SER A 144 6.08 -14.43 9.96
N ASP A 145 7.03 -15.36 9.89
CA ASP A 145 6.75 -16.81 9.93
C ASP A 145 6.84 -17.39 11.34
N ASP A 146 7.26 -16.58 12.31
CA ASP A 146 7.26 -16.94 13.73
C ASP A 146 5.81 -17.04 14.24
N PRO A 147 5.32 -18.24 14.63
CA PRO A 147 3.96 -18.42 15.12
C PRO A 147 3.67 -17.63 16.39
N ASP A 148 4.68 -17.33 17.23
CA ASP A 148 4.49 -16.50 18.41
C ASP A 148 4.19 -15.05 18.02
N VAL A 149 4.85 -14.53 16.98
CA VAL A 149 4.59 -13.17 16.48
C VAL A 149 3.19 -13.08 15.91
N ARG A 150 2.77 -14.07 15.12
CA ARG A 150 1.39 -14.12 14.57
C ARG A 150 0.36 -14.14 15.69
N LYS A 151 0.53 -15.05 16.65
CA LYS A 151 -0.34 -15.16 17.80
C LYS A 151 -0.39 -13.88 18.63
N LEU A 152 0.74 -13.20 18.84
CA LEU A 152 0.77 -11.93 19.57
C LEU A 152 -0.06 -10.83 18.89
N LEU A 153 -0.08 -10.82 17.55
CA LEU A 153 -0.84 -9.86 16.74
C LEU A 153 -2.33 -10.22 16.63
N GLU A 154 -2.66 -11.52 16.58
CA GLU A 154 -4.03 -12.05 16.51
C GLU A 154 -4.76 -11.98 17.87
N ASP A 155 -4.06 -12.30 18.97
CA ASP A 155 -4.68 -12.46 20.30
C ASP A 155 -5.15 -11.15 20.96
N LYS A 156 -4.96 -9.98 20.33
CA LYS A 156 -5.08 -8.69 21.01
C LYS A 156 -5.79 -7.60 20.20
N PRO A 157 -7.12 -7.60 20.17
CA PRO A 157 -7.87 -6.44 19.72
C PRO A 157 -7.86 -5.37 20.83
N ASN A 158 -7.28 -4.18 20.58
CA ASN A 158 -8.03 -2.92 20.79
C ASN A 158 -7.32 -1.64 20.36
N ARG A 159 -8.13 -0.78 19.73
CA ARG A 159 -8.04 0.69 19.60
C ARG A 159 -6.92 1.27 18.72
N ASN A 160 -7.26 1.43 17.44
CA ASN A 160 -7.39 2.76 16.82
C ASN A 160 -7.95 2.60 15.40
N GLN A 161 -9.19 2.16 15.28
CA GLN A 161 -9.99 2.42 14.09
C GLN A 161 -11.02 3.46 14.49
N SER A 162 -10.73 4.73 14.15
CA SER A 162 -11.63 5.88 14.21
C SER A 162 -11.98 6.44 15.61
N GLY A 163 -11.38 7.60 15.94
CA GLY A 163 -11.87 8.66 16.84
C GLY A 163 -12.57 8.26 18.16
N GLY A 164 -11.90 8.42 19.30
CA GLY A 164 -12.58 8.44 20.59
C GLY A 164 -11.71 8.14 21.82
N ILE A 165 -11.39 9.20 22.56
CA ILE A 165 -11.00 9.38 23.98
C ILE A 165 -10.65 8.13 24.83
N ASN A 166 -9.49 8.23 25.50
CA ASN A 166 -9.04 7.62 26.76
C ASN A 166 -9.91 6.49 27.35
N LYS A 167 -9.38 5.27 27.29
CA LYS A 167 -9.83 4.11 28.07
C LYS A 167 -8.59 3.24 28.24
N ALA A 168 -8.38 2.81 29.48
CA ALA A 168 -7.16 2.18 29.97
C ALA A 168 -6.59 1.17 28.95
N VAL A 169 -5.34 1.41 28.54
CA VAL A 169 -4.56 0.51 27.69
C VAL A 169 -4.28 -0.72 28.54
N SER A 170 -4.71 -1.90 28.11
CA SER A 170 -4.28 -3.14 28.76
C SER A 170 -2.76 -3.26 28.66
N ASP A 171 -2.07 -3.71 29.71
CA ASP A 171 -0.59 -3.91 29.79
C ASP A 171 0.02 -4.78 28.68
N ASN A 172 -0.83 -5.31 27.81
CA ASN A 172 -0.52 -6.22 26.74
C ASN A 172 -0.77 -5.67 25.32
N ALA A 173 -1.30 -4.44 25.17
CA ALA A 173 -1.62 -3.88 23.87
C ALA A 173 -0.38 -3.70 22.97
N ILE A 174 -0.53 -3.98 21.68
CA ILE A 174 0.49 -3.69 20.67
C ILE A 174 0.32 -2.23 20.25
N SER A 175 1.40 -1.47 20.30
CA SER A 175 1.44 -0.11 19.78
C SER A 175 1.62 -0.17 18.26
N ILE A 176 0.83 0.60 17.51
CA ILE A 176 0.96 0.70 16.05
C ILE A 176 1.42 2.11 15.71
N THR A 177 2.52 2.21 14.97
CA THR A 177 3.03 3.47 14.40
C THR A 177 3.11 3.36 12.89
N TYR A 178 2.62 4.39 12.20
CA TYR A 178 2.73 4.47 10.75
C TYR A 178 4.01 5.22 10.37
N LEU A 179 4.80 4.61 9.51
CA LEU A 179 6.06 5.17 9.04
C LEU A 179 5.83 6.26 7.99
N ASP A 180 6.74 7.23 7.98
CA ASP A 180 6.79 8.27 6.95
C ASP A 180 6.93 7.64 5.58
N TYR A 181 6.19 8.19 4.62
CA TYR A 181 6.15 7.65 3.28
C TYR A 181 7.04 8.47 2.34
N ASP A 182 8.14 7.85 1.88
CA ASP A 182 9.06 8.48 0.94
C ASP A 182 8.41 8.58 -0.45
N TRP A 183 8.01 9.80 -0.81
CA TRP A 183 7.39 10.12 -2.10
C TRP A 183 8.40 10.36 -3.23
N SER A 184 9.70 10.33 -2.94
CA SER A 184 10.73 10.50 -3.98
C SER A 184 10.71 9.34 -4.96
N LEU A 185 11.02 9.62 -6.23
CA LEU A 185 11.20 8.60 -7.25
C LEU A 185 12.34 7.65 -6.86
N ASN A 186 12.20 6.38 -7.25
CA ASN A 186 13.25 5.38 -7.05
C ASN A 186 14.38 5.53 -8.10
N SER A 187 14.96 6.74 -8.20
CA SER A 187 15.99 7.07 -9.18
C SER A 187 17.27 6.29 -8.91
N TYR A 188 17.73 5.55 -9.92
CA TYR A 188 19.09 5.05 -9.96
C TYR A 188 20.01 6.25 -10.20
N LYS A 189 20.88 6.55 -9.22
CA LYS A 189 22.04 7.41 -9.47
C LYS A 189 23.17 6.49 -9.96
N PRO A 190 23.55 6.54 -11.25
CA PRO A 190 24.66 5.75 -11.78
C PRO A 190 25.98 6.08 -11.10
#